data_AF-A0A956MIM7-F1
#
_entry.id   AF-A0A956MIM7-F1
#
_cell.length_a   1.000
_cell.length_b   1.000
_cell.length_c   1.000
_cell.angle_alpha   90.00
_cell.angle_beta   90.00
_cell.angle_gamma   90.00
#
_symmetry.space_group_name_H-M   'P 1'
#
loop_
_entity.id
_entity.type
_entity.pdbx_description
1 polymer ?
#
loop_
_entity_poly.entity_id
_entity_poly.type
_entity_poly.pdbx_seq_one_letter_code
_entity_poly.pdbx_strand_id
1 'polypeptide(L)'
;MLEDLAQFLFKYRPVLFREGEIHLAAPGWVWILTLGTALALLAAATYRLARGRSSRRDRVVLTALRAGILGVLIFALLKPTLVLTRVIPERNFVGILVDDSRSMRIDDGSGVSRADAALAQVT
;
A
#
# COMPACT_ATOMS: atom_id res chain seq x y z
N MET A 1 -16.56 -1.35 -19.98
CA MET A 1 -16.92 0.09 -19.88
C MET A 1 -16.73 0.64 -18.47
N LEU A 2 -17.40 0.07 -17.46
CA LEU A 2 -17.14 0.44 -16.06
C LEU A 2 -15.72 0.04 -15.62
N GLU A 3 -15.20 -1.10 -16.09
CA GLU A 3 -13.81 -1.51 -15.81
C GLU A 3 -12.80 -0.54 -16.42
N ASP A 4 -13.03 -0.07 -17.65
CA ASP A 4 -12.13 0.84 -18.36
C ASP A 4 -12.13 2.23 -17.72
N LEU A 5 -13.30 2.70 -17.28
CA LEU A 5 -13.45 3.95 -16.54
C LEU A 5 -12.72 3.89 -15.18
N ALA A 6 -12.86 2.78 -14.46
CA ALA A 6 -12.16 2.56 -13.21
C ALA A 6 -10.65 2.46 -13.43
N GLN A 7 -10.21 1.73 -14.46
CA GLN A 7 -8.80 1.64 -14.82
C GLN A 7 -8.23 3.00 -15.22
N PHE A 8 -8.99 3.86 -15.91
CA PHE A 8 -8.56 5.20 -16.26
C PHE A 8 -8.41 6.10 -15.01
N LEU A 9 -9.41 6.11 -14.13
CA LEU A 9 -9.42 6.94 -12.92
C LEU A 9 -8.37 6.50 -11.89
N PHE A 10 -8.22 5.19 -11.70
CA PHE A 10 -7.36 4.62 -10.66
C PHE A 10 -6.03 4.09 -11.20
N LYS A 11 -5.80 4.17 -12.52
CA LYS A 11 -4.59 3.69 -13.22
C LYS A 11 -4.31 2.17 -13.12
N TYR A 12 -5.00 1.45 -12.24
CA TYR A 12 -4.81 0.03 -11.98
C TYR A 12 -6.00 -0.80 -12.47
N ARG A 13 -5.74 -2.04 -12.92
CA ARG A 13 -6.81 -2.96 -13.31
C ARG A 13 -7.65 -3.34 -12.09
N PRO A 14 -8.99 -3.40 -12.20
CA PRO A 14 -9.90 -3.77 -11.10
C PRO A 14 -9.62 -5.16 -10.50
N VAL A 15 -8.94 -6.05 -11.24
CA VAL A 15 -8.49 -7.36 -10.74
C VAL A 15 -7.47 -7.23 -9.59
N LEU A 16 -6.58 -6.23 -9.64
CA LEU A 16 -5.59 -6.01 -8.57
C LEU A 16 -6.21 -5.56 -7.25
N PHE A 17 -7.40 -4.96 -7.29
CA PHE A 17 -8.16 -4.59 -6.09
C PHE A 17 -8.80 -5.80 -5.38
N ARG A 18 -8.88 -6.96 -6.05
CA ARG A 18 -9.33 -8.20 -5.42
C ARG A 18 -8.21 -8.96 -4.70
N GLU A 19 -6.98 -8.77 -5.13
CA GLU A 19 -5.80 -9.42 -4.54
C GLU A 19 -5.08 -8.53 -3.50
N GLY A 20 -5.26 -7.21 -3.58
CA GLY A 20 -4.69 -6.25 -2.64
C GLY A 20 -5.68 -5.80 -1.57
N GLU A 21 -5.15 -5.38 -0.42
CA GLU A 21 -5.94 -4.74 0.64
C GLU A 21 -5.96 -3.23 0.46
N ILE A 22 -7.12 -2.60 0.69
CA ILE A 22 -7.27 -1.14 0.65
C ILE A 22 -6.99 -0.58 2.04
N HIS A 23 -5.93 0.21 2.16
CA HIS A 23 -5.54 0.88 3.39
C HIS A 23 -5.64 2.40 3.23
N LEU A 24 -6.06 3.07 4.30
CA LEU A 24 -6.08 4.54 4.37
C LEU A 24 -4.81 5.00 5.07
N ALA A 25 -3.77 5.28 4.29
CA ALA A 25 -2.44 5.66 4.82
C ALA A 25 -2.38 7.11 5.31
N ALA A 26 -3.52 7.71 5.65
CA ALA A 26 -3.63 9.10 6.06
C ALA A 26 -2.99 9.30 7.44
N PRO A 27 -2.07 10.27 7.60
CA PRO A 27 -1.57 10.63 8.92
C PRO A 27 -2.71 11.18 9.79
N GLY A 28 -2.69 10.91 11.10
CA GLY A 28 -3.84 11.11 12.01
C GLY A 28 -4.50 12.49 11.98
N TRP A 29 -3.74 13.56 11.70
CA TRP A 29 -4.26 14.92 11.57
C TRP A 29 -5.20 15.13 10.37
N VAL A 30 -5.08 14.29 9.33
CA VAL A 30 -6.00 14.32 8.18
C VAL A 30 -7.42 13.97 8.61
N TRP A 31 -7.60 13.02 9.54
CA TRP A 31 -8.92 12.69 10.07
C TRP A 31 -9.59 13.90 10.73
N ILE A 32 -8.83 14.72 11.46
CA ILE A 32 -9.31 15.96 12.08
C ILE A 32 -9.77 16.96 11.02
N LEU A 33 -9.01 17.11 9.92
CA LEU A 33 -9.42 18.00 8.81
C LEU A 33 -10.65 17.49 8.07
N THR A 34 -10.77 16.17 7.86
CA THR A 34 -11.97 15.60 7.23
C THR A 34 -13.22 15.80 8.09
N LEU A 35 -13.11 15.59 9.41
CA LEU A 35 -14.18 15.84 10.36
C LEU A 35 -14.54 17.33 10.42
N GLY A 36 -13.55 18.22 10.46
CA GLY A 36 -13.75 19.66 10.44
C GLY A 36 -14.45 20.15 9.17
N THR A 37 -14.08 19.59 8.02
CA THR A 37 -14.69 19.93 6.71
C THR A 37 -16.15 19.44 6.66
N ALA A 38 -16.44 18.25 7.15
CA ALA A 38 -17.80 17.73 7.24
C ALA A 38 -18.69 18.58 8.15
N LEU A 39 -18.18 18.99 9.32
CA LEU A 39 -18.88 19.87 10.24
C LEU A 39 -19.09 21.27 9.66
N ALA A 40 -18.09 21.83 8.98
CA ALA A 40 -18.21 23.12 8.30
C ALA A 40 -19.27 23.08 7.18
N LEU A 41 -19.36 21.98 6.43
CA LEU A 41 -20.40 21.76 5.42
C LEU A 41 -21.79 21.67 6.04
N LEU A 42 -21.94 20.94 7.14
CA LEU A 42 -23.20 20.83 7.88
C LEU A 42 -23.65 22.20 8.41
N ALA A 43 -22.72 22.96 8.99
CA ALA A 43 -22.95 24.33 9.45
C ALA A 43 -23.32 25.27 8.29
N ALA A 44 -22.62 25.19 7.16
CA ALA A 44 -22.95 25.99 5.98
C ALA A 44 -24.31 25.61 5.37
N ALA A 45 -24.67 24.33 5.36
CA ALA A 45 -25.95 23.84 4.85
C ALA A 45 -27.11 24.32 5.73
N THR A 46 -26.98 24.22 7.05
CA THR A 46 -27.97 24.72 8.02
C THR A 46 -28.13 26.24 7.93
N TYR A 47 -27.03 27.00 7.80
CA TYR A 47 -27.09 28.45 7.65
C TYR A 47 -27.67 28.92 6.31
N ARG A 48 -27.40 28.18 5.22
CA ARG A 48 -27.96 28.45 3.88
C ARG A 48 -29.43 28.09 3.75
N LEU A 49 -29.91 27.15 4.57
CA LEU A 49 -31.35 26.86 4.68
C LEU A 49 -32.13 28.07 5.22
N ALA A 50 -31.50 28.88 6.07
CA ALA A 50 -32.13 30.05 6.72
C ALA A 50 -32.14 31.34 5.86
N ARG A 51 -31.38 31.44 4.76
CA ARG A 51 -31.27 32.67 3.96
C ARG A 51 -31.35 32.44 2.45
N GLY A 52 -32.38 33.01 1.80
CA GLY A 52 -32.34 33.39 0.37
C GLY A 52 -33.55 32.96 -0.46
N ARG A 53 -33.87 33.72 -1.52
CA ARG A 53 -34.98 33.55 -2.48
C ARG A 53 -34.57 32.79 -3.77
N SER A 54 -33.65 31.82 -3.68
CA SER A 54 -33.24 30.98 -4.82
C SER A 54 -34.13 29.73 -4.94
N SER A 55 -34.39 29.23 -6.14
CA SER A 55 -35.12 27.97 -6.33
C SER A 55 -34.50 26.84 -5.50
N ARG A 56 -35.33 26.02 -4.83
CA ARG A 56 -34.85 24.89 -4.01
C ARG A 56 -33.95 23.96 -4.80
N ARG A 57 -34.20 23.80 -6.11
CA ARG A 57 -33.43 22.94 -7.01
C ARG A 57 -32.00 23.45 -7.20
N ASP A 58 -31.83 24.72 -7.54
CA ASP A 58 -30.50 25.32 -7.75
C ASP A 58 -29.65 25.22 -6.49
N ARG A 59 -30.27 25.40 -5.32
CA ARG A 59 -29.59 25.25 -4.04
C ARG A 59 -29.15 23.84 -3.76
N VAL A 60 -29.98 22.84 -4.04
CA VAL A 60 -29.62 21.42 -3.87
C VAL A 60 -28.48 21.07 -4.83
N VAL A 61 -28.58 21.46 -6.10
CA VAL A 61 -27.56 21.18 -7.12
C VAL A 61 -26.22 21.80 -6.73
N LEU A 62 -26.18 23.09 -6.38
CA LEU A 62 -24.93 23.77 -6.01
C LEU A 62 -24.34 23.23 -4.70
N THR A 63 -25.19 22.85 -3.74
CA THR A 63 -24.72 22.25 -2.47
C THR A 63 -24.16 20.85 -2.72
N ALA A 64 -24.85 20.02 -3.51
CA ALA A 64 -24.39 18.69 -3.87
C ALA A 64 -23.07 18.73 -4.66
N LEU A 65 -22.95 19.64 -5.63
CA LEU A 65 -21.72 19.81 -6.39
C LEU A 65 -20.56 20.23 -5.49
N ARG A 66 -20.78 21.19 -4.60
CA ARG A 66 -19.75 21.67 -3.66
C ARG A 66 -19.35 20.60 -2.65
N ALA A 67 -20.32 19.84 -2.13
CA ALA A 67 -20.06 18.70 -1.26
C ALA A 67 -19.33 17.57 -1.99
N GLY A 68 -19.66 17.30 -3.26
CA GLY A 68 -19.00 16.30 -4.09
C GLY A 68 -17.53 16.63 -4.33
N ILE A 69 -17.21 17.88 -4.72
CA ILE A 69 -15.83 18.34 -4.90
C ILE A 69 -15.03 18.18 -3.60
N LEU A 70 -15.60 18.60 -2.46
CA LEU A 70 -14.95 18.44 -1.17
C LEU A 70 -14.80 16.96 -0.78
N GLY A 71 -15.79 16.12 -1.07
CA GLY A 71 -15.70 14.68 -0.87
C GLY A 71 -14.56 14.05 -1.65
N VAL A 72 -14.37 14.45 -2.91
CA VAL A 72 -13.23 14.00 -3.73
C VAL A 72 -11.91 14.46 -3.13
N LEU A 73 -11.81 15.72 -2.69
CA LEU A 73 -10.60 16.25 -2.05
C LEU A 73 -10.26 15.51 -0.75
N ILE A 74 -11.26 15.29 0.11
CA ILE A 74 -11.14 14.52 1.34
C ILE A 74 -10.68 13.10 1.01
N PHE A 75 -11.30 12.44 0.05
CA PHE A 75 -10.93 11.10 -0.37
C PHE A 75 -9.48 11.03 -0.88
N ALA A 76 -9.06 12.01 -1.70
CA ALA A 76 -7.67 12.11 -2.13
C ALA A 76 -6.70 12.36 -0.96
N LEU A 77 -7.10 13.17 0.03
CA LEU A 77 -6.30 13.49 1.21
C LEU A 77 -6.15 12.28 2.14
N LEU A 78 -7.14 11.39 2.19
CA LEU A 78 -7.10 10.15 2.93
C LEU A 78 -6.12 9.11 2.34
N LYS A 79 -5.51 9.41 1.18
CA LYS A 79 -4.49 8.57 0.53
C LYS A 79 -4.91 7.09 0.46
N PRO A 80 -5.99 6.75 -0.27
CA PRO A 80 -6.38 5.37 -0.49
C PRO A 80 -5.21 4.65 -1.16
N THR A 81 -4.61 3.70 -0.46
CA THR A 81 -3.41 3.00 -0.89
C THR A 81 -3.77 1.53 -1.06
N LEU A 82 -3.48 0.99 -2.25
CA LEU A 82 -3.63 -0.43 -2.53
C LEU A 82 -2.33 -1.14 -2.16
N VAL A 83 -2.36 -1.98 -1.13
CA VAL A 83 -1.20 -2.75 -0.69
C VAL A 83 -1.29 -4.15 -1.28
N LEU A 84 -0.26 -4.52 -2.07
CA LEU A 84 -0.13 -5.83 -2.70
C LEU A 84 0.94 -6.62 -1.95
N THR A 85 0.53 -7.65 -1.22
CA THR A 85 1.47 -8.54 -0.52
C THR A 85 1.97 -9.60 -1.50
N ARG A 86 3.19 -9.43 -2.01
CA ARG A 86 3.86 -10.44 -2.83
C ARG A 86 4.97 -11.10 -2.01
N VAL A 87 4.87 -12.41 -1.81
CA VAL A 87 5.97 -13.19 -1.20
C VAL A 87 7.11 -13.23 -2.23
N ILE A 88 8.15 -12.43 -2.01
CA ILE A 88 9.41 -12.57 -2.72
C ILE A 88 10.17 -13.67 -1.97
N PRO A 89 10.47 -14.83 -2.58
CA PRO A 89 11.34 -15.80 -1.95
C PRO A 89 12.74 -15.18 -1.86
N GLU A 90 13.12 -14.71 -0.68
CA GLU A 90 14.51 -14.37 -0.41
C GLU A 90 15.32 -15.66 -0.49
N ARG A 91 16.11 -15.81 -1.56
CA ARG A 91 17.04 -16.92 -1.68
C ARG A 91 18.20 -16.64 -0.73
N ASN A 92 18.21 -17.29 0.43
CA ASN A 92 19.35 -17.26 1.33
C ASN A 92 20.57 -17.84 0.59
N PHE A 93 21.52 -16.99 0.23
CA PHE A 93 22.78 -17.40 -0.35
C PHE A 93 23.78 -17.67 0.78
N VAL A 94 24.19 -18.92 0.93
CA VAL A 94 25.28 -19.31 1.83
C VAL A 94 26.49 -19.62 0.96
N GLY A 95 27.54 -18.80 1.09
CA GLY A 95 28.83 -19.07 0.45
C GLY A 95 29.67 -19.97 1.35
N ILE A 96 30.10 -21.12 0.85
CA ILE A 96 30.98 -22.05 1.56
C ILE A 96 32.36 -21.96 0.91
N LEU A 97 33.36 -21.56 1.69
CA LEU A 97 34.76 -21.50 1.27
C LEU A 97 35.51 -22.64 1.96
N VAL A 98 36.04 -23.57 1.16
CA VAL A 98 36.85 -24.69 1.65
C VAL A 98 38.30 -24.41 1.30
N ASP A 99 39.20 -24.55 2.28
CA ASP A 99 40.65 -24.45 2.06
C ASP A 99 41.17 -25.74 1.38
N ASP A 100 41.91 -25.58 0.28
CA ASP A 100 42.55 -26.66 -0.50
C ASP A 100 44.09 -26.61 -0.39
N SER A 101 44.59 -26.11 0.75
CA SER A 101 46.01 -26.07 1.01
C SER A 101 46.63 -27.47 1.11
N ARG A 102 47.93 -27.62 0.81
CA ARG A 102 48.62 -28.93 0.88
C ARG A 102 48.54 -29.60 2.25
N SER A 103 48.39 -28.83 3.32
CA SER A 103 48.17 -29.32 4.70
C SER A 103 46.83 -30.02 4.91
N MET A 104 45.83 -29.72 4.07
CA MET A 104 44.51 -30.36 4.11
C MET A 104 44.54 -31.79 3.55
N ARG A 105 45.59 -32.16 2.82
CA ARG A 105 45.80 -33.52 2.30
C ARG A 105 46.44 -34.48 3.32
N ILE A 106 46.81 -33.98 4.51
CA ILE A 106 47.40 -34.78 5.57
C ILE A 106 46.28 -35.56 6.27
N ASP A 107 46.50 -36.85 6.46
CA ASP A 107 45.65 -37.73 7.27
C ASP A 107 46.13 -37.69 8.73
N ASP A 108 45.23 -37.31 9.65
CA ASP A 108 45.49 -37.22 11.09
C ASP A 108 45.35 -38.56 11.82
N GLY A 109 45.59 -39.67 11.12
CA GLY A 109 45.52 -41.03 11.68
C GLY A 109 44.10 -41.63 11.67
N SER A 110 43.22 -41.09 10.84
CA SER A 110 41.84 -41.57 10.66
C SER A 110 41.63 -42.32 9.34
N GLY A 111 42.64 -42.37 8.46
CA GLY A 111 42.56 -42.97 7.13
C GLY A 111 41.93 -42.06 6.08
N VAL A 112 41.58 -40.81 6.44
CA VAL A 112 40.87 -39.84 5.58
C VAL A 112 41.58 -38.49 5.65
N SER A 113 41.73 -37.82 4.50
CA SER A 113 42.35 -36.49 4.47
C SER A 113 41.41 -35.43 5.07
N ARG A 114 41.97 -34.38 5.69
CA ARG A 114 41.17 -33.28 6.27
C ARG A 114 40.27 -32.60 5.23
N ALA A 115 40.72 -32.51 3.98
CA ALA A 115 39.95 -31.97 2.86
C ALA A 115 38.69 -32.80 2.59
N ASP A 116 38.83 -34.12 2.56
CA ASP A 116 37.71 -35.05 2.30
C ASP A 116 36.70 -35.03 3.46
N ALA A 117 37.19 -34.90 4.70
CA ALA A 117 36.33 -34.74 5.87
C ALA A 117 35.53 -33.42 5.86
N ALA A 118 36.14 -32.32 5.41
CA ALA A 118 35.47 -31.02 5.27
C ALA A 118 34.41 -31.04 4.16
N LEU A 119 34.71 -31.69 3.03
CA LEU A 119 33.75 -31.87 1.92
C LEU A 119 32.57 -32.76 2.30
N ALA A 120 32.79 -33.79 3.12
CA ALA A 120 31.74 -34.69 3.61
C ALA A 120 30.74 -34.01 4.57
N GLN A 121 31.10 -32.88 5.18
CA GLN A 121 30.19 -32.10 6.04
C GLN A 121 29.39 -31.02 5.29
N VAL A 122 29.80 -30.72 4.06
CA VAL A 122 29.22 -29.65 3.22
C VAL A 122 28.20 -30.21 2.20
N THR A 123 28.27 -31.50 1.88
CA THR A 123 27.35 -32.22 0.98
C THR A 123 26.20 -32.85 1.75
#